data_AF-A0A0A8ECP6-F1
#
_entry.id   AF-A0A0A8ECP6-F1
#
_cell.length_a   1.000
_cell.length_b   1.000
_cell.length_c   1.000
_cell.angle_alpha   90.00
_cell.angle_beta   90.00
_cell.angle_gamma   90.00
#
_symmetry.space_group_name_H-M   'P 1'
#
loop_
_entity.id
_entity.type
_entity.pdbx_description
1 polymer ?
#
loop_
_entity_poly.entity_id
_entity_poly.type
_entity_poly.pdbx_seq_one_letter_code
_entity_poly.pdbx_strand_id
1 'polypeptide(L)' 'MSEHIGTRVRIARNAAGLTQVEMAGLLGRSEHWVQDVEAGRLTLDRYSLITAIAEAVSNCQNL' A
#
# COMPACT_ATOMS: atom_id res chain seq x y z
N MET A 1 19.42 6.20 0.82
CA MET A 1 18.06 5.61 0.77
C MET A 1 17.14 6.69 0.23
N SER A 2 16.77 6.62 -1.05
CA SER A 2 15.74 7.52 -1.58
C SER A 2 14.41 7.13 -0.99
N GLU A 3 13.87 7.97 -0.10
CA GLU A 3 12.58 7.76 0.56
C GLU A 3 11.46 7.98 -0.46
N HIS A 4 11.14 6.93 -1.20
CA HIS A 4 10.06 6.96 -2.18
C HIS A 4 8.72 6.61 -1.53
N ILE A 5 7.64 7.01 -2.18
CA ILE A 5 6.27 6.84 -1.68
C ILE A 5 5.96 5.38 -1.30
N GLY A 6 6.55 4.41 -1.99
CA GLY A 6 6.43 2.98 -1.69
C GLY A 6 6.91 2.60 -0.29
N THR A 7 7.95 3.25 0.23
CA THR A 7 8.42 3.02 1.61
C THR A 7 7.37 3.46 2.62
N ARG A 8 6.71 4.61 2.38
CA ARG A 8 5.62 5.10 3.24
C ARG A 8 4.41 4.18 3.21
N VAL A 9 4.08 3.64 2.04
CA VAL A 9 3.02 2.63 1.87
C VAL A 9 3.31 1.39 2.71
N ARG A 10 4.55 0.87 2.66
CA ARG A 10 4.96 -0.27 3.49
C ARG A 10 4.81 0.00 4.98
N ILE A 11 5.26 1.17 5.44
CA ILE A 11 5.15 1.57 6.85
C ILE A 11 3.69 1.62 7.26
N ALA A 12 2.82 2.25 6.47
CA ALA A 12 1.40 2.36 6.76
C ALA A 12 0.71 0.98 6.76
N ARG A 13 1.02 0.12 5.79
CA ARG A 13 0.51 -1.26 5.73
C ARG A 13 0.90 -2.06 6.96
N ASN A 14 2.18 -2.00 7.37
CA ASN A 14 2.67 -2.69 8.56
C ASN A 14 2.02 -2.14 9.84
N ALA A 15 1.82 -0.82 9.94
CA ALA A 15 1.14 -0.19 11.07
C ALA A 15 -0.35 -0.59 11.15
N ALA A 16 -0.96 -0.89 10.00
CA ALA A 16 -2.30 -1.46 9.89
C ALA A 16 -2.33 -2.99 10.10
N GLY A 17 -1.21 -3.65 10.42
CA GLY A 17 -1.18 -5.10 10.66
C GLY A 17 -1.47 -5.96 9.42
N LEU A 18 -1.49 -5.38 8.21
CA LEU A 18 -1.83 -6.08 6.98
C LEU A 18 -0.61 -6.73 6.34
N THR A 19 -0.75 -7.94 5.84
CA THR A 19 0.17 -8.56 4.89
C THR A 19 0.03 -7.92 3.49
N GLN A 20 1.02 -8.14 2.62
CA GLN A 20 0.93 -7.68 1.23
C GLN A 20 -0.25 -8.34 0.49
N VAL A 21 -0.55 -9.60 0.78
CA VAL A 21 -1.69 -10.35 0.22
C VAL A 21 -3.02 -9.73 0.64
N GLU A 22 -3.20 -9.42 1.94
CA GLU A 22 -4.44 -8.83 2.45
C GLU A 22 -4.68 -7.44 1.85
N MET A 23 -3.66 -6.59 1.82
CA MET A 23 -3.76 -5.27 1.19
C MET A 23 -4.05 -5.39 -0.31
N ALA A 24 -3.42 -6.33 -1.02
CA ALA A 24 -3.69 -6.57 -2.43
C ALA A 24 -5.15 -7.00 -2.66
N GLY A 25 -5.71 -7.85 -1.78
CA GLY A 25 -7.10 -8.25 -1.80
C GLY A 25 -8.07 -7.07 -1.67
N LEU A 26 -7.82 -6.16 -0.72
CA LEU A 26 -8.61 -4.94 -0.54
C LEU A 26 -8.60 -4.03 -1.77
N LEU A 27 -7.49 -4.05 -2.54
CA LEU A 27 -7.31 -3.20 -3.72
C LEU A 27 -7.70 -3.88 -5.04
N GLY A 28 -8.10 -5.15 -5.02
CA GLY A 28 -8.34 -5.94 -6.23
C GLY A 28 -7.08 -6.09 -7.10
N ARG A 29 -5.92 -6.25 -6.47
CA ARG A 29 -4.59 -6.37 -7.11
C ARG A 29 -3.90 -7.66 -6.70
N SER A 30 -2.77 -7.95 -7.34
CA SER A 30 -1.88 -9.05 -6.94
C SER A 30 -0.94 -8.62 -5.83
N GLU A 31 -0.47 -9.59 -5.04
CA GLU A 31 0.59 -9.37 -4.04
C GLU A 31 1.86 -8.78 -4.69
N HIS A 32 2.26 -9.31 -5.85
CA HIS A 32 3.41 -8.82 -6.61
C HIS A 32 3.28 -7.33 -6.97
N TRP A 33 2.06 -6.87 -7.27
CA TRP A 33 1.81 -5.45 -7.53
C TRP A 33 2.09 -4.60 -6.28
N VAL A 34 1.68 -5.05 -5.09
CA VAL A 34 1.99 -4.36 -3.82
C VAL A 34 3.50 -4.38 -3.56
N GLN A 35 4.16 -5.52 -3.79
CA GLN A 35 5.61 -5.65 -3.66
C GLN A 35 6.36 -4.65 -4.54
N ASP A 36 5.97 -4.50 -5.80
CA ASP A 36 6.57 -3.56 -6.75
C ASP A 36 6.36 -2.10 -6.34
N VAL A 37 5.17 -1.77 -5.86
CA VAL A 37 4.85 -0.44 -5.31
C VAL A 37 5.76 -0.14 -4.12
N GLU A 38 5.80 -1.03 -3.14
CA GLU A 38 6.59 -0.81 -1.92
C GLU A 38 8.11 -0.80 -2.21
N ALA A 39 8.56 -1.55 -3.20
CA ALA A 39 9.94 -1.54 -3.66
C ALA A 39 10.27 -0.31 -4.51
N GLY A 40 9.26 0.44 -4.98
CA GLY A 40 9.45 1.59 -5.86
C GLY A 40 9.63 1.27 -7.33
N ARG A 41 9.44 0.01 -7.71
CA ARG A 41 9.50 -0.43 -9.10
C ARG A 41 8.27 0.04 -9.88
N LEU A 42 7.17 0.30 -9.17
CA LEU A 42 5.94 0.88 -9.71
C LEU A 42 5.65 2.23 -9.05
N THR A 43 5.59 3.29 -9.85
CA THR A 43 5.21 4.64 -9.41
C THR A 43 3.70 4.74 -9.19
N LEU A 44 3.30 5.33 -8.07
CA LEU A 44 1.90 5.68 -7.78
C LEU A 44 1.63 7.10 -8.29
N ASP A 45 1.13 7.22 -9.51
CA ASP A 45 0.85 8.49 -10.19
C ASP A 45 -0.65 8.84 -10.26
N ARG A 46 -1.52 7.86 -10.01
CA ARG A 46 -2.97 8.05 -10.04
C ARG A 46 -3.53 8.39 -8.66
N TYR A 47 -4.15 9.56 -8.57
CA TYR A 47 -4.84 10.03 -7.36
C TYR A 47 -5.81 8.99 -6.79
N SER A 48 -6.66 8.39 -7.64
CA SER A 48 -7.62 7.36 -7.21
C SER A 48 -6.97 6.14 -6.54
N LEU A 49 -5.76 5.79 -6.97
CA LEU A 49 -5.02 4.65 -6.42
C LEU A 49 -4.35 5.00 -5.09
N ILE A 50 -3.84 6.23 -4.96
CA ILE A 50 -3.29 6.75 -3.69
C ILE A 50 -4.41 6.80 -2.63
N THR A 51 -5.59 7.29 -3.00
CA THR A 51 -6.75 7.34 -2.09
C THR A 51 -7.21 5.93 -1.69
N ALA A 52 -7.31 4.99 -2.63
CA ALA A 52 -7.67 3.61 -2.32
C ALA A 52 -6.67 2.94 -1.34
N ILE A 53 -5.36 3.20 -1.51
CA ILE A 53 -4.33 2.73 -0.57
C ILE A 53 -4.54 3.36 0.81
N ALA A 54 -4.80 4.67 0.88
CA ALA A 54 -5.03 5.37 2.13
C ALA A 54 -6.26 4.80 2.87
N GLU A 55 -7.37 4.57 2.17
CA GLU A 55 -8.56 3.94 2.73
C GLU A 55 -8.29 2.53 3.26
N ALA A 56 -7.54 1.72 2.50
CA ALA A 56 -7.19 0.36 2.90
C ALA A 56 -6.38 0.30 4.21
N VAL A 57 -5.46 1.25 4.43
CA VAL A 57 -4.63 1.29 5.64
C VAL A 57 -5.28 2.04 6.80
N SER A 58 -6.14 3.04 6.53
CA SER A 58 -6.85 3.80 7.55
C SER A 58 -7.97 3.01 8.23
N ASN A 59 -8.64 2.10 7.51
CA ASN A 59 -9.73 1.30 8.07
C ASN A 59 -9.29 0.29 9.15
N CYS A 60 -8.00 0.10 9.40
CA CYS A 60 -7.51 -0.75 10.48
C CYS A 60 -7.16 0.00 11.79
N GLN A 61 -7.29 1.34 11.82
CA GLN A 61 -6.97 2.15 13.01
C GLN A 61 -8.18 2.46 13.93
N ASN A 62 -9.35 1.87 13.64
CA ASN A 62 -10.61 2.15 14.32
C ASN A 62 -11.31 0.91 14.93
N LEU A 63 -10.55 -0.10 15.32
CA LEU A 63 -11.03 -1.26 16.09
C LEU A 63 -10.17 -1.48 17.34
#